data_AF-A0A2N5JD57-F1
#
_entry.id   AF-A0A2N5JD57-F1
#
_cell.length_a   1.000
_cell.length_b   1.000
_cell.length_c   1.000
_cell.angle_alpha   90.00
_cell.angle_beta   90.00
_cell.angle_gamma   90.00
#
_symmetry.space_group_name_H-M   'P 1'
#
loop_
_entity.id
_entity.type
_entity.pdbx_description
1 polymer ?
#
loop_
_entity_poly.entity_id
_entity_poly.type
_entity_poly.pdbx_seq_one_letter_code
_entity_poly.pdbx_strand_id
1 'polypeptide(L)'
;MKTSNIFDDDKAFEQWAYEEAARLESMDDPPGPEDPTTSPKYDPRVKLYQLRFALSELEKDIETAVQECRDKGLSWHKIGMALGITGEAARQHFGKKKSA
;
A
#
# COMPACT_ATOMS: atom_id res chain seq x y z
N MET A 1 -9.74 28.64 28.26
CA MET A 1 -8.48 27.92 28.51
C MET A 1 -7.80 27.71 27.17
N LYS A 2 -6.65 28.36 26.91
CA LYS A 2 -5.85 28.07 25.71
C LYS A 2 -5.07 26.80 26.01
N THR A 3 -5.33 25.73 25.27
CA THR A 3 -4.43 24.58 25.17
C THR A 3 -3.23 25.02 24.34
N SER A 4 -2.21 25.60 24.96
CA SER A 4 -0.92 25.81 24.30
C SER A 4 -0.38 24.45 23.91
N ASN A 5 -0.16 24.24 22.62
CA ASN A 5 0.41 23.00 22.12
C ASN A 5 1.90 23.03 22.50
N ILE A 6 2.41 21.96 23.10
CA ILE A 6 3.80 21.92 23.59
C ILE A 6 4.83 22.04 22.43
N PHE A 7 4.35 22.02 21.19
CA PHE A 7 5.11 22.02 19.94
C PHE A 7 4.97 23.32 19.14
N ASP A 8 4.49 24.41 19.74
CA ASP A 8 4.39 25.74 19.08
C ASP A 8 5.76 26.47 18.99
N ASP A 9 6.83 25.93 19.57
CA ASP A 9 8.21 26.46 19.55
C ASP A 9 9.17 25.37 19.02
N ASP A 10 9.85 25.66 17.90
CA ASP A 10 10.81 24.76 17.24
C ASP A 10 11.91 24.29 18.22
N LYS A 11 12.33 25.14 19.15
CA LYS A 11 13.35 24.76 20.16
C LYS A 11 12.81 23.81 21.22
N ALA A 12 11.53 23.94 21.57
CA ALA A 12 10.89 23.02 22.50
C ALA A 12 10.71 21.63 21.88
N PHE A 13 10.42 21.57 20.58
CA PHE A 13 10.37 20.31 19.83
C PHE A 13 11.75 19.65 19.73
N GLU A 14 12.80 20.41 19.38
CA GLU A 14 14.17 19.89 19.31
C GLU A 14 14.63 19.33 20.66
N GLN A 15 14.43 20.08 21.74
CA GLN A 15 14.80 19.64 23.09
C GLN A 15 14.05 18.37 23.50
N TRP A 16 12.74 18.31 23.26
CA TRP A 16 11.94 17.12 23.51
C TRP A 16 12.42 15.91 22.69
N ALA A 17 12.78 16.12 21.42
CA ALA A 17 13.28 15.06 20.55
C ALA A 17 14.63 14.48 21.04
N TYR A 18 15.54 15.33 21.52
CA TYR A 18 16.82 14.89 22.11
C TYR A 18 16.63 14.12 23.41
N GLU A 19 15.74 14.60 24.29
CA GLU A 19 15.43 13.93 25.55
C GLU A 19 14.79 12.56 25.32
N GLU A 20 13.86 12.46 24.38
CA GLU A 20 13.20 11.20 24.03
C GLU A 20 14.18 10.23 23.34
N ALA A 21 15.07 10.72 22.48
CA ALA A 21 16.14 9.90 21.89
C ALA A 21 17.08 9.33 22.98
N ALA A 22 17.53 10.16 23.91
CA ALA A 22 18.38 9.73 25.02
C ALA A 22 17.65 8.72 25.94
N ARG A 23 16.35 8.93 26.17
CA ARG A 23 15.51 7.98 26.90
C ARG A 23 15.45 6.64 26.16
N LEU A 24 15.16 6.62 24.87
CA LEU A 24 15.06 5.39 24.07
C LEU A 24 16.42 4.65 23.99
N GLU A 25 17.52 5.38 23.83
CA GLU A 25 18.88 4.82 23.87
C GLU A 25 19.23 4.19 25.23
N SER A 26 18.63 4.68 26.32
CA SER A 26 18.86 4.15 27.67
C SER A 26 18.02 2.91 28.02
N MET A 27 17.07 2.52 27.16
CA MET A 27 16.21 1.35 27.39
C MET A 27 16.87 0.09 26.81
N ASP A 28 17.01 -0.97 27.62
CA ASP A 28 17.51 -2.28 27.17
C ASP A 28 16.61 -2.91 26.08
N ASP A 29 15.31 -2.62 26.12
CA ASP A 29 14.32 -2.98 25.11
C ASP A 29 13.41 -1.75 24.87
N PRO A 30 13.71 -0.89 23.89
CA PRO A 30 12.88 0.27 23.61
C PRO A 30 11.50 -0.19 23.13
N PRO A 31 10.40 0.48 23.52
CA PRO A 31 9.09 0.17 22.99
C PRO A 31 9.16 0.36 21.48
N GLY A 32 8.98 -0.73 20.73
CA GLY A 32 8.78 -0.66 19.29
C GLY A 32 7.60 0.27 18.99
N PRO A 33 7.52 0.83 17.77
CA PRO A 33 6.36 1.64 17.39
C PRO A 33 5.11 0.82 17.71
N GLU A 34 4.31 1.34 18.65
CA GLU A 34 3.04 0.72 19.02
C GLU A 34 2.30 0.38 17.73
N ASP A 35 1.91 -0.89 17.55
CA ASP A 35 1.21 -1.27 16.34
C ASP A 35 -0.05 -0.39 16.27
N PRO A 36 -0.14 0.55 15.33
CA PRO A 36 -1.23 1.52 15.31
C PRO A 36 -2.56 0.82 15.08
N THR A 37 -2.56 -0.44 14.61
CA THR A 37 -3.75 -1.28 14.47
C THR A 37 -4.30 -1.81 15.79
N THR A 38 -3.51 -1.75 16.86
CA THR A 38 -3.91 -2.12 18.24
C THR A 38 -4.48 -0.95 19.04
N SER A 39 -4.35 0.28 18.52
CA SER A 39 -4.90 1.47 19.15
C SER A 39 -6.44 1.45 19.14
N PRO A 40 -7.12 1.80 20.24
CA PRO A 40 -8.59 1.95 20.24
C PRO A 40 -9.11 3.01 19.25
N LYS A 41 -8.25 3.92 18.79
CA LYS A 41 -8.57 4.95 17.79
C LYS A 41 -8.35 4.48 16.35
N TYR A 42 -7.85 3.26 16.15
CA TYR A 42 -7.60 2.71 14.83
C TYR A 42 -8.91 2.50 14.07
N ASP A 43 -8.98 3.06 12.88
CA ASP A 43 -10.07 2.79 11.94
C ASP A 43 -9.66 1.63 11.00
N PRO A 44 -10.28 0.46 11.07
CA PRO A 44 -9.93 -0.70 10.23
C PRO A 44 -10.11 -0.43 8.73
N ARG A 45 -10.87 0.61 8.34
CA ARG A 45 -10.99 1.03 6.94
C ARG A 45 -9.67 1.48 6.35
N VAL A 46 -8.72 1.97 7.16
CA VAL A 46 -7.37 2.33 6.70
C VAL A 46 -6.70 1.14 6.01
N LYS A 47 -6.77 -0.06 6.59
CA LYS A 47 -6.23 -1.27 5.97
C LYS A 47 -6.94 -1.61 4.66
N LEU A 48 -8.27 -1.43 4.60
CA LEU A 48 -9.02 -1.65 3.37
C LEU A 48 -8.60 -0.70 2.25
N TYR A 49 -8.38 0.58 2.55
CA TYR A 49 -7.87 1.54 1.56
C TYR A 49 -6.48 1.16 1.06
N GLN A 50 -5.57 0.75 1.96
CA GLN A 50 -4.25 0.27 1.58
C GLN A 50 -4.32 -0.96 0.67
N LEU A 51 -5.12 -1.96 1.04
CA LEU A 51 -5.30 -3.17 0.24
C LEU A 51 -5.95 -2.87 -1.10
N ARG A 52 -6.93 -1.96 -1.14
CA ARG A 52 -7.58 -1.55 -2.38
C ARG A 52 -6.61 -0.82 -3.31
N PHE A 53 -5.74 0.02 -2.76
CA PHE A 53 -4.68 0.67 -3.53
C PHE A 53 -3.71 -0.36 -4.12
N ALA A 54 -3.18 -1.26 -3.28
CA ALA A 54 -2.29 -2.33 -3.74
C ALA A 54 -2.94 -3.23 -4.79
N LEU A 55 -4.23 -3.55 -4.64
CA LEU A 55 -4.99 -4.29 -5.64
C LEU A 55 -5.06 -3.54 -6.97
N SER A 56 -5.29 -2.22 -6.94
CA SER A 56 -5.35 -1.40 -8.16
C SER A 56 -4.00 -1.33 -8.88
N GLU A 57 -2.89 -1.30 -8.16
CA GLU A 57 -1.56 -1.38 -8.77
C GLU A 57 -1.33 -2.74 -9.42
N LEU A 58 -1.64 -3.82 -8.70
CA LEU A 58 -1.53 -5.18 -9.23
C LEU A 58 -2.40 -5.40 -10.48
N GLU A 59 -3.62 -4.84 -10.50
CA GLU A 59 -4.50 -4.90 -11.67
C GLU A 59 -3.85 -4.27 -12.91
N LYS A 60 -3.18 -3.12 -12.76
CA LYS A 60 -2.45 -2.46 -13.86
C LYS A 60 -1.24 -3.28 -14.32
N ASP A 61 -0.53 -3.90 -13.39
CA ASP A 61 0.61 -4.76 -13.71
C ASP A 61 0.15 -6.01 -14.49
N ILE A 62 -0.97 -6.60 -14.10
CA ILE A 62 -1.60 -7.71 -14.83
C ILE A 62 -2.00 -7.27 -16.23
N GLU A 63 -2.63 -6.10 -16.39
CA GLU A 63 -2.99 -5.59 -17.72
C GLU A 63 -1.75 -5.40 -18.62
N THR A 64 -0.67 -4.82 -18.08
CA THR A 64 0.60 -4.63 -18.78
C THR A 64 1.19 -5.97 -19.21
N ALA A 65 1.29 -6.94 -18.31
CA ALA A 65 1.81 -8.27 -18.60
C ALA A 65 0.97 -9.01 -19.64
N VAL A 66 -0.37 -8.88 -19.60
CA VAL A 66 -1.27 -9.43 -20.61
C VAL A 66 -1.00 -8.80 -21.97
N GLN A 67 -0.82 -7.48 -22.04
CA GLN A 67 -0.50 -6.79 -23.28
C GLN A 67 0.84 -7.27 -23.86
N GLU A 68 1.89 -7.37 -23.05
CA GLU A 68 3.17 -7.92 -23.49
C GLU A 68 3.05 -9.36 -24.03
N CYS A 69 2.23 -10.20 -23.40
CA CYS A 69 1.95 -11.55 -23.89
C CYS A 69 1.26 -11.52 -25.26
N ARG A 70 0.31 -10.60 -25.44
CA ARG A 70 -0.38 -10.42 -26.73
C ARG A 70 0.56 -9.90 -27.81
N ASP A 71 1.46 -8.98 -27.47
CA ASP A 71 2.48 -8.44 -28.40
C ASP A 71 3.48 -9.52 -28.82
N LYS A 72 3.80 -10.46 -27.92
CA LYS A 72 4.58 -11.68 -28.22
C LYS A 72 3.78 -12.76 -28.96
N GLY A 73 2.51 -12.50 -29.30
CA GLY A 73 1.67 -13.39 -30.10
C GLY A 73 1.05 -14.56 -29.34
N LEU A 74 1.08 -14.58 -27.99
CA LEU A 74 0.46 -15.67 -27.22
C LEU A 74 -1.06 -15.65 -27.39
N SER A 75 -1.66 -16.83 -27.58
CA SER A 75 -3.12 -16.96 -27.69
C SER A 75 -3.81 -16.64 -26.36
N TRP A 76 -5.07 -16.20 -26.43
CA TRP A 76 -5.92 -15.98 -25.26
C TRP A 76 -6.06 -17.22 -24.39
N HIS A 77 -6.01 -18.42 -24.98
CA HIS A 77 -5.99 -19.67 -24.24
C HIS A 77 -4.75 -19.79 -23.33
N LYS A 78 -3.54 -19.51 -23.86
CA LYS A 78 -2.30 -19.56 -23.07
C LYS A 78 -2.29 -18.51 -21.96
N ILE A 79 -2.78 -17.30 -22.25
CA ILE A 79 -2.88 -16.22 -21.26
C ILE A 79 -3.89 -16.57 -20.17
N GLY A 80 -5.06 -17.08 -20.54
CA GLY A 80 -6.07 -17.54 -19.58
C GLY A 80 -5.54 -18.62 -18.64
N MET A 81 -4.83 -19.63 -19.17
CA MET A 81 -4.20 -20.67 -18.33
C MET A 81 -3.23 -20.08 -17.30
N ALA A 82 -2.41 -19.10 -17.69
CA ALA A 82 -1.48 -18.44 -16.77
C ALA A 82 -2.20 -17.65 -15.66
N LEU A 83 -3.37 -17.09 -15.97
CA LEU A 83 -4.23 -16.35 -15.03
C LEU A 83 -5.17 -17.24 -14.22
N GLY A 84 -5.21 -18.55 -14.49
CA GLY A 84 -6.16 -19.48 -13.86
C GLY A 84 -7.62 -19.32 -14.31
N ILE A 85 -7.86 -18.71 -15.47
CA ILE A 85 -9.20 -18.49 -16.04
C ILE A 85 -9.31 -19.10 -17.44
N THR A 86 -10.53 -19.19 -17.97
CA THR A 86 -10.70 -19.63 -19.37
C THR A 86 -10.14 -18.58 -20.34
N GLY A 87 -9.66 -19.03 -21.49
CA GLY A 87 -9.15 -18.12 -22.52
C GLY A 87 -10.20 -17.13 -23.04
N GLU A 88 -11.46 -17.54 -23.12
CA GLU A 88 -12.54 -16.65 -23.52
C GLU A 88 -12.83 -15.60 -22.43
N ALA A 89 -12.77 -15.96 -21.14
CA ALA A 89 -12.87 -14.99 -20.05
C ALA A 89 -11.73 -13.96 -20.11
N ALA A 90 -10.50 -14.41 -20.35
CA ALA A 90 -9.35 -13.52 -20.55
C ALA A 90 -9.58 -12.57 -21.74
N ARG A 91 -10.04 -13.08 -22.88
CA ARG A 91 -10.35 -12.26 -24.06
C ARG A 91 -11.44 -11.23 -23.79
N GLN A 92 -12.51 -11.61 -23.09
CA GLN A 92 -13.61 -10.69 -22.78
C GLN A 92 -13.19 -9.56 -21.83
N HIS A 93 -12.32 -9.87 -20.88
CA HIS A 93 -11.83 -8.93 -19.88
C HIS A 93 -10.76 -7.99 -20.44
N PHE A 94 -9.70 -8.55 -21.06
CA PHE A 94 -8.52 -7.78 -21.50
C PHE A 94 -8.54 -7.43 -22.99
N GLY A 95 -9.33 -8.12 -23.81
CA GLY A 95 -9.34 -7.95 -25.27
C GLY A 95 -10.06 -6.69 -25.78
N LYS A 96 -10.67 -5.89 -24.89
CA LYS A 96 -11.45 -4.70 -25.27
C LYS A 96 -10.64 -3.40 -25.40
N LYS A 97 -9.32 -3.41 -25.18
CA LYS A 97 -8.47 -2.21 -25.35
C LYS A 97 -7.83 -2.15 -26.74
N LYS A 98 -8.63 -1.71 -27.73
CA LYS A 98 -8.19 -0.86 -28.86
C LYS A 98 -9.35 0.07 -29.24
N SER A 99 -9.55 1.12 -28.44
CA SER A 99 -10.06 2.40 -28.95
C SER A 99 -8.88 3.36 -28.97
N ALA A 100 -8.74 4.06 -30.10
CA ALA A 100 -7.64 4.92 -30.53
C ALA A 100 -7.03 5.83 -29.45
#